data_AF-A0A6A8AR67-F1
#
_entry.id   AF-A0A6A8AR67-F1
#
_cell.length_a   1.000
_cell.length_b   1.000
_cell.length_c   1.000
_cell.angle_alpha   90.00
_cell.angle_beta   90.00
_cell.angle_gamma   90.00
#
_symmetry.space_group_name_H-M   'P 1'
#
loop_
_entity.id
_entity.type
_entity.pdbx_description
1 polymer ?
#
loop_
_entity_poly.entity_id
_entity_poly.type
_entity_poly.pdbx_seq_one_letter_code
_entity_poly.pdbx_strand_id
1 'polypeptide(L)'
;MEVATPLVEVGDYVERGQPVGYGMSFFEGVESAELGLVDLGRTDGVPSWGGGVNVSPYDYLEDDVKLALVEAYKAHMIEPYTLNLYEPLMLHPYQPYLTNSLFLHEGNEGRLTGAWYLVSAPWEPVYPNDLLTFVEADNPFYTGNVVMATDDRDDYGRADWNIWGTFEVDYEAGRIRMVSEGPTTYYGIFEIDESGWRAVLRIQYRVYDYPHEWTDEALVYVERGVDGRRGDAVELGVLDEP
;
A
#
# COMPACT_ATOMS: atom_id res chain seq x y z
N MET A 1 3.18 -19.31 -0.55
CA MET A 1 4.60 -19.72 -0.52
C MET A 1 5.02 -20.06 -1.93
N GLU A 2 5.59 -19.07 -2.60
CA GLU A 2 6.09 -19.16 -3.97
C GLU A 2 7.51 -19.77 -4.04
N VAL A 3 7.71 -20.98 -3.51
CA VAL A 3 8.99 -21.70 -3.64
C VAL A 3 8.77 -22.93 -4.49
N ALA A 4 9.28 -22.94 -5.72
CA ALA A 4 9.06 -24.04 -6.67
C ALA A 4 9.76 -25.32 -6.25
N THR A 5 10.97 -25.18 -5.68
CA THR A 5 11.83 -26.32 -5.36
C THR A 5 12.46 -26.09 -3.99
N PRO A 6 11.93 -26.72 -2.92
CA PRO A 6 12.64 -26.78 -1.65
C PRO A 6 13.89 -27.66 -1.81
N LEU A 7 15.00 -27.23 -1.23
CA LEU A 7 16.27 -27.99 -1.21
C LEU A 7 16.57 -28.59 0.16
N VAL A 8 15.67 -28.39 1.12
CA VAL A 8 15.79 -28.78 2.52
C VAL A 8 14.46 -29.33 3.01
N GLU A 9 14.53 -30.22 4.00
CA GLU A 9 13.39 -30.83 4.66
C GLU A 9 13.27 -30.39 6.13
N VAL A 10 12.11 -30.62 6.74
CA VAL A 10 11.89 -30.31 8.15
C VAL A 10 12.83 -31.15 9.01
N GLY A 11 13.68 -30.48 9.78
CA GLY A 11 14.69 -31.10 10.64
C GLY A 11 16.11 -31.05 10.08
N ASP A 12 16.29 -30.58 8.84
CA ASP A 12 17.62 -30.33 8.29
C ASP A 12 18.33 -29.18 9.00
N TYR A 13 19.65 -29.32 9.10
CA TYR A 13 20.54 -28.24 9.49
C TYR A 13 21.07 -27.56 8.23
N VAL A 14 20.99 -26.23 8.21
CA VAL A 14 21.49 -25.41 7.10
C VAL A 14 22.61 -24.52 7.57
N GLU A 15 23.60 -24.30 6.71
CA GLU A 15 24.68 -23.35 6.96
C GLU A 15 24.43 -22.03 6.23
N ARG A 16 25.04 -20.94 6.74
CA ARG A 16 24.96 -19.64 6.08
C ARG A 16 25.47 -19.74 4.64
N GLY A 17 24.65 -19.29 3.69
CA GLY A 17 24.96 -19.32 2.26
C GLY A 17 24.58 -20.62 1.56
N GLN A 18 24.09 -21.64 2.29
CA GLN A 18 23.51 -22.83 1.67
C GLN A 18 22.19 -22.48 0.99
N PRO A 19 22.01 -22.80 -0.31
CA PRO A 19 20.71 -22.67 -0.96
C PRO A 19 19.66 -23.54 -0.28
N VAL A 20 18.52 -22.94 0.09
CA VAL A 20 17.39 -23.65 0.74
C VAL A 20 16.18 -23.81 -0.18
N GLY A 21 16.15 -23.09 -1.29
CA GLY A 21 15.12 -23.20 -2.31
C GLY A 21 15.33 -22.24 -3.46
N TYR A 22 14.50 -22.39 -4.49
CA TYR A 22 14.43 -21.48 -5.63
C TYR A 22 12.99 -20.98 -5.80
N GLY A 23 12.87 -19.74 -6.27
CA GLY A 23 11.58 -19.11 -6.57
C GLY A 23 10.80 -19.85 -7.65
N MET A 24 9.49 -19.60 -7.70
CA MET A 24 8.62 -20.06 -8.77
C MET A 24 8.79 -19.19 -10.02
N SER A 25 8.92 -19.84 -11.18
CA SER A 25 8.80 -19.14 -12.47
C SER A 25 7.32 -19.01 -12.83
N PHE A 26 6.88 -17.77 -13.06
CA PHE A 26 5.53 -17.45 -13.50
C PHE A 26 5.47 -17.26 -15.02
N PHE A 27 6.51 -16.63 -15.58
CA PHE A 27 6.70 -16.40 -17.02
C PHE A 27 8.20 -16.49 -17.35
N GLU A 28 8.53 -16.60 -18.64
CA GLU A 28 9.92 -16.57 -19.10
C GLU A 28 10.61 -15.28 -18.63
N GLY A 29 11.70 -15.42 -17.87
CA GLY A 29 12.45 -14.29 -17.32
C GLY A 29 11.88 -13.70 -16.02
N VAL A 30 10.80 -14.25 -15.46
CA VAL A 30 10.20 -13.80 -14.19
C VAL A 30 10.11 -14.97 -13.21
N GLU A 31 10.94 -14.90 -12.18
CA GLU A 31 10.95 -15.82 -11.03
C GLU A 31 10.73 -15.01 -9.74
N SER A 32 9.85 -15.48 -8.85
CA SER A 32 9.64 -14.85 -7.55
C SER A 32 9.68 -15.89 -6.42
N ALA A 33 10.10 -15.43 -5.24
CA ALA A 33 10.02 -16.18 -4.01
C ALA A 33 9.44 -15.28 -2.92
N GLU A 34 8.37 -15.72 -2.29
CA GLU A 34 7.82 -15.07 -1.10
C GLU A 34 8.66 -15.44 0.12
N LEU A 35 9.14 -14.43 0.83
CA LEU A 35 9.84 -14.58 2.10
C LEU A 35 9.15 -13.76 3.18
N GLY A 36 8.90 -14.39 4.32
CA GLY A 36 8.46 -13.74 5.55
C GLY A 36 9.40 -14.10 6.70
N LEU A 37 9.63 -13.16 7.61
CA LEU A 37 10.38 -13.39 8.84
C LEU A 37 9.48 -13.09 10.03
N VAL A 38 9.48 -14.01 11.00
CA VAL A 38 8.81 -13.82 12.29
C VAL A 38 9.87 -13.71 13.37
N ASP A 39 9.86 -12.60 14.10
CA ASP A 39 10.69 -12.44 15.29
C ASP A 39 9.87 -12.78 16.54
N LEU A 40 10.26 -13.86 17.22
CA LEU A 40 9.65 -14.34 18.46
C LEU A 40 10.02 -13.49 19.69
N GLY A 41 11.09 -12.68 19.61
CA GLY A 41 11.55 -11.81 20.68
C GLY A 41 10.91 -10.42 20.68
N ARG A 42 10.25 -10.03 19.58
CA ARG A 42 9.54 -8.76 19.45
C ARG A 42 8.08 -8.87 19.86
N THR A 43 7.56 -7.74 20.34
CA THR A 43 6.16 -7.59 20.76
C THR A 43 5.49 -6.37 20.12
N ASP A 44 6.23 -5.66 19.27
CA ASP A 44 5.85 -4.42 18.61
C ASP A 44 5.66 -4.66 17.11
N GLY A 45 4.41 -4.81 16.67
CA GLY A 45 4.00 -4.97 15.27
C GLY A 45 2.99 -6.10 15.07
N VAL A 46 2.72 -6.44 13.79
CA VAL A 46 1.68 -7.41 13.39
C VAL A 46 1.97 -8.80 13.96
N PRO A 47 1.10 -9.34 14.85
CA PRO A 47 1.27 -10.68 15.40
C PRO A 47 1.31 -11.74 14.28
N SER A 48 2.19 -12.73 14.43
CA SER A 48 2.29 -13.83 13.46
C SER A 48 1.80 -15.17 14.01
N TRP A 49 1.53 -16.10 13.10
CA TRP A 49 1.08 -17.44 13.44
C TRP A 49 2.22 -18.22 14.12
N GLY A 50 1.97 -18.72 15.33
CA GLY A 50 3.01 -19.37 16.16
C GLY A 50 3.64 -18.46 17.21
N GLY A 51 3.19 -17.20 17.32
CA GLY A 51 3.73 -16.20 18.25
C GLY A 51 4.74 -15.27 17.58
N GLY A 52 5.13 -14.20 18.28
CA GLY A 52 6.03 -13.18 17.75
C GLY A 52 5.36 -12.22 16.77
N VAL A 53 6.19 -11.49 16.02
CA VAL A 53 5.79 -10.40 15.14
C VAL A 53 6.35 -10.61 13.73
N ASN A 54 5.54 -10.36 12.70
CA ASN A 54 6.02 -10.29 11.32
C ASN A 54 6.92 -9.07 11.15
N VAL A 55 8.13 -9.28 10.65
CA VAL A 55 9.14 -8.24 10.46
C VAL A 55 9.67 -8.26 9.04
N SER A 56 10.14 -7.12 8.55
CA SER A 56 10.81 -7.06 7.27
C SER A 56 12.12 -7.87 7.35
N PRO A 57 12.33 -8.89 6.49
CA PRO A 57 13.60 -9.60 6.44
C PRO A 57 14.78 -8.66 6.15
N TYR A 58 14.53 -7.56 5.43
CA TYR A 58 15.52 -6.54 5.11
C TYR A 58 16.21 -5.98 6.36
N ASP A 59 15.45 -5.75 7.44
CA ASP A 59 15.96 -5.09 8.65
C ASP A 59 17.04 -5.93 9.36
N TYR A 60 17.00 -7.25 9.19
CA TYR A 60 17.89 -8.23 9.81
C TYR A 60 19.12 -8.56 8.96
N LEU A 61 19.23 -8.01 7.77
CA LEU A 61 20.41 -8.17 6.93
C LEU A 61 21.59 -7.36 7.48
N GLU A 62 22.80 -7.89 7.31
CA GLU A 62 24.05 -7.15 7.53
C GLU A 62 24.15 -5.99 6.54
N ASP A 63 24.82 -4.90 6.91
CA ASP A 63 24.84 -3.65 6.13
C ASP A 63 25.37 -3.83 4.70
N ASP A 64 26.38 -4.68 4.51
CA ASP A 64 26.93 -5.01 3.20
C ASP A 64 25.92 -5.81 2.34
N VAL A 65 25.16 -6.71 2.96
CA VAL A 65 24.09 -7.47 2.29
C VAL A 65 22.91 -6.55 1.94
N LYS A 66 22.55 -5.61 2.81
CA LYS A 66 21.54 -4.58 2.54
C LYS A 66 21.92 -3.75 1.32
N LEU A 67 23.17 -3.29 1.26
CA LEU A 67 23.66 -2.52 0.13
C LEU A 67 23.62 -3.33 -1.16
N ALA A 68 24.14 -4.56 -1.15
CA ALA A 68 24.12 -5.44 -2.31
C ALA A 68 22.70 -5.72 -2.82
N LEU A 69 21.74 -5.91 -1.91
CA LEU A 69 20.34 -6.11 -2.26
C LEU A 69 19.72 -4.84 -2.88
N VAL A 70 20.01 -3.66 -2.33
CA VAL A 70 19.54 -2.38 -2.90
C VAL A 70 20.15 -2.13 -4.28
N GLU A 71 21.43 -2.42 -4.47
CA GLU A 71 22.11 -2.31 -5.78
C GLU A 71 21.53 -3.29 -6.80
N ALA A 72 21.29 -4.55 -6.40
CA ALA A 72 20.65 -5.54 -7.26
C ALA A 72 19.21 -5.13 -7.61
N TYR A 73 18.43 -4.66 -6.64
CA TYR A 73 17.08 -4.13 -6.88
C TYR A 73 17.11 -2.95 -7.86
N LYS A 74 18.03 -2.00 -7.71
CA LYS A 74 18.17 -0.90 -8.67
C LYS A 74 18.51 -1.39 -10.07
N ALA A 75 19.51 -2.25 -10.22
CA ALA A 75 19.97 -2.74 -11.52
C ALA A 75 18.93 -3.61 -12.25
N HIS A 76 18.17 -4.42 -11.50
CA HIS A 76 17.24 -5.39 -12.09
C HIS A 76 15.79 -4.92 -12.13
N MET A 77 15.39 -4.03 -11.22
CA MET A 77 14.00 -3.58 -11.12
C MET A 77 13.81 -2.12 -11.47
N ILE A 78 14.79 -1.23 -11.31
CA ILE A 78 14.58 0.22 -11.50
C ILE A 78 15.22 0.75 -12.78
N GLU A 79 16.49 0.44 -13.02
CA GLU A 79 17.21 0.85 -14.22
C GLU A 79 16.53 0.40 -15.53
N PRO A 80 15.95 -0.82 -15.63
CA PRO A 80 15.23 -1.22 -16.84
C PRO A 80 14.13 -0.23 -17.21
N TYR A 81 13.36 0.32 -16.25
CA TYR A 81 12.34 1.33 -16.54
C TYR A 81 12.91 2.59 -17.19
N THR A 82 14.10 3.04 -16.76
CA THR A 82 14.74 4.23 -17.34
C THR A 82 15.24 4.01 -18.77
N LEU A 83 15.51 2.77 -19.15
CA LEU A 83 16.19 2.43 -20.39
C LEU A 83 15.26 1.83 -21.44
N ASN A 84 14.21 1.13 -21.02
CA ASN A 84 13.21 0.50 -21.87
C ASN A 84 11.87 0.53 -21.13
N LEU A 85 10.82 1.08 -21.75
CA LEU A 85 9.46 1.27 -21.19
C LEU A 85 8.70 -0.04 -20.87
N TYR A 86 9.38 -1.03 -20.29
CA TYR A 86 8.82 -2.27 -19.82
C TYR A 86 8.49 -2.09 -18.34
N GLU A 87 7.20 -2.11 -18.02
CA GLU A 87 6.74 -2.20 -16.64
C GLU A 87 6.69 -3.69 -16.24
N PRO A 88 7.64 -4.22 -15.44
CA PRO A 88 7.44 -5.51 -14.80
C PRO A 88 6.11 -5.56 -14.05
N LEU A 89 5.46 -6.72 -14.11
CA LEU A 89 4.26 -7.01 -13.33
C LEU A 89 4.53 -6.63 -11.86
N MET A 90 3.69 -5.76 -11.30
CA MET A 90 3.68 -5.34 -9.89
C MET A 90 4.69 -4.29 -9.45
N LEU A 91 5.34 -3.58 -10.37
CA LEU A 91 6.11 -2.38 -10.00
C LEU A 91 5.60 -1.15 -10.73
N HIS A 92 5.26 -0.15 -9.95
CA HIS A 92 4.84 1.15 -10.47
C HIS A 92 5.97 2.17 -10.33
N PRO A 93 6.18 3.07 -11.33
CA PRO A 93 7.20 4.12 -11.26
C PRO A 93 7.09 5.06 -10.04
N TYR A 94 5.90 5.21 -9.48
CA TYR A 94 5.66 5.97 -8.24
C TYR A 94 6.03 5.18 -6.96
N GLN A 95 6.43 3.91 -7.07
CA GLN A 95 6.90 3.04 -5.97
C GLN A 95 8.32 2.49 -6.25
N PRO A 96 9.33 3.35 -6.46
CA PRO A 96 10.61 2.94 -7.04
C PRO A 96 11.62 2.36 -6.03
N TYR A 97 11.25 2.20 -4.76
CA TYR A 97 12.17 1.72 -3.72
C TYR A 97 11.78 0.33 -3.22
N LEU A 98 12.77 -0.44 -2.77
CA LEU A 98 12.56 -1.77 -2.20
C LEU A 98 11.66 -1.73 -0.96
N THR A 99 11.79 -0.66 -0.18
CA THR A 99 10.96 -0.35 0.99
C THR A 99 10.39 1.05 0.81
N ASN A 100 9.08 1.21 0.94
CA ASN A 100 8.38 2.47 0.75
C ASN A 100 7.46 2.76 1.94
N SER A 101 7.45 4.00 2.42
CA SER A 101 6.47 4.49 3.41
C SER A 101 5.22 5.09 2.76
N LEU A 102 4.98 4.84 1.47
CA LEU A 102 3.95 5.51 0.66
C LEU A 102 2.51 5.33 1.17
N PHE A 103 2.26 4.28 1.97
CA PHE A 103 0.95 4.01 2.54
C PHE A 103 0.80 4.49 3.99
N LEU A 104 1.85 5.06 4.56
CA LEU A 104 1.82 5.69 5.87
C LEU A 104 1.64 7.19 5.68
N HIS A 105 0.73 7.77 6.45
CA HIS A 105 0.55 9.20 6.48
C HIS A 105 1.53 9.88 7.45
N GLU A 106 2.04 9.17 8.47
CA GLU A 106 3.13 9.64 9.34
C GLU A 106 4.29 10.26 8.55
N GLY A 107 4.66 11.51 8.89
CA GLY A 107 5.68 12.28 8.18
C GLY A 107 5.18 13.05 6.96
N ASN A 108 3.88 13.03 6.66
CA ASN A 108 3.22 13.79 5.60
C ASN A 108 2.13 14.72 6.15
N GLU A 109 2.38 15.32 7.32
CA GLU A 109 1.39 16.16 7.99
C GLU A 109 0.90 17.32 7.10
N GLY A 110 -0.41 17.56 7.11
CA GLY A 110 -1.13 18.52 6.28
C GLY A 110 -1.35 18.07 4.83
N ARG A 111 -1.03 16.82 4.47
CA ARG A 111 -1.13 16.28 3.11
C ARG A 111 -2.06 15.06 3.06
N LEU A 112 -2.57 14.73 1.86
CA LEU A 112 -3.41 13.54 1.69
C LEU A 112 -2.62 12.23 1.61
N THR A 113 -1.29 12.31 1.41
CA THR A 113 -0.44 11.13 1.21
C THR A 113 -0.62 10.10 2.33
N GLY A 114 -0.86 8.84 1.95
CA GLY A 114 -1.13 7.73 2.85
C GLY A 114 -2.31 6.87 2.41
N ALA A 115 -2.51 5.74 3.09
CA ALA A 115 -3.71 4.93 3.00
C ALA A 115 -4.69 5.33 4.12
N TRP A 116 -5.97 5.32 3.82
CA TRP A 116 -7.06 5.79 4.67
C TRP A 116 -8.18 4.76 4.69
N TYR A 117 -8.66 4.39 5.87
CA TYR A 117 -9.63 3.34 6.11
C TYR A 117 -10.98 3.94 6.50
N LEU A 118 -12.02 3.54 5.77
CA LEU A 118 -13.39 4.01 5.98
C LEU A 118 -13.87 3.59 7.37
N VAL A 119 -14.38 4.54 8.15
CA VAL A 119 -14.96 4.30 9.49
C VAL A 119 -16.39 4.82 9.62
N SER A 120 -16.87 5.66 8.71
CA SER A 120 -18.24 6.19 8.74
C SER A 120 -19.31 5.20 8.25
N ALA A 121 -18.91 4.08 7.63
CA ALA A 121 -19.82 3.05 7.13
C ALA A 121 -19.17 1.66 7.20
N PRO A 122 -19.97 0.58 7.24
CA PRO A 122 -19.46 -0.79 7.19
C PRO A 122 -18.73 -1.10 5.88
N TRP A 123 -17.77 -2.02 5.94
CA TRP A 123 -17.08 -2.51 4.75
C TRP A 123 -17.92 -3.53 3.99
N GLU A 124 -18.40 -3.11 2.83
CA GLU A 124 -19.23 -3.91 1.93
C GLU A 124 -18.65 -3.85 0.50
N PRO A 125 -18.84 -4.89 -0.34
CA PRO A 125 -18.28 -4.94 -1.70
C PRO A 125 -19.08 -4.04 -2.67
N VAL A 126 -19.23 -2.76 -2.33
CA VAL A 126 -19.96 -1.70 -3.02
C VAL A 126 -19.37 -0.33 -2.63
N TYR A 127 -19.94 0.76 -3.16
CA TYR A 127 -19.68 2.12 -2.65
C TYR A 127 -20.28 2.31 -1.24
N PRO A 128 -19.63 3.07 -0.34
CA PRO A 128 -18.32 3.73 -0.48
C PRO A 128 -17.13 2.76 -0.44
N ASN A 129 -16.01 3.14 -1.07
CA ASN A 129 -14.80 2.33 -1.02
C ASN A 129 -14.23 2.27 0.40
N ASP A 130 -13.91 1.07 0.87
CA ASP A 130 -13.33 0.79 2.19
C ASP A 130 -11.95 1.46 2.39
N LEU A 131 -11.20 1.60 1.29
CA LEU A 131 -9.85 2.17 1.28
C LEU A 131 -9.75 3.30 0.28
N LEU A 132 -9.13 4.41 0.71
CA LEU A 132 -8.58 5.44 -0.17
C LEU A 132 -7.07 5.51 0.04
N THR A 133 -6.30 5.50 -1.03
CA THR A 133 -4.84 5.66 -0.97
C THR A 133 -4.44 6.78 -1.89
N PHE A 134 -3.69 7.75 -1.36
CA PHE A 134 -3.14 8.86 -2.12
C PHE A 134 -1.62 8.78 -2.06
N VAL A 135 -0.98 8.94 -3.21
CA VAL A 135 0.47 8.98 -3.34
C VAL A 135 0.86 10.23 -4.10
N GLU A 136 1.55 11.16 -3.43
CA GLU A 136 2.19 12.32 -4.06
C GLU A 136 3.66 11.97 -4.32
N ALA A 137 3.96 11.55 -5.53
CA ALA A 137 5.29 11.08 -5.90
C ALA A 137 6.09 12.19 -6.59
N ASP A 138 7.29 12.45 -6.06
CA ASP A 138 8.32 13.25 -6.71
C ASP A 138 9.65 12.50 -6.62
N ASN A 139 9.94 11.71 -7.65
CA ASN A 139 11.13 10.88 -7.71
C ASN A 139 11.72 10.86 -9.13
N PRO A 140 12.96 10.36 -9.33
CA PRO A 140 13.62 10.39 -10.66
C PRO A 140 12.90 9.65 -11.79
N PHE A 141 11.93 8.78 -11.46
CA PHE A 141 11.21 7.93 -12.41
C PHE A 141 9.77 8.39 -12.63
N TYR A 142 9.20 9.14 -11.68
CA TYR A 142 7.82 9.62 -11.75
C TYR A 142 7.64 10.89 -10.91
N THR A 143 7.02 11.90 -11.52
CA THR A 143 6.51 13.08 -10.82
C THR A 143 5.01 13.18 -11.10
N GLY A 144 4.19 13.09 -10.06
CA GLY A 144 2.73 13.12 -10.19
C GLY A 144 2.01 12.57 -8.97
N ASN A 145 0.68 12.59 -9.05
CA ASN A 145 -0.20 12.23 -7.97
C ASN A 145 -1.06 11.03 -8.38
N VAL A 146 -1.10 10.00 -7.56
CA VAL A 146 -1.84 8.75 -7.81
C VAL A 146 -2.88 8.54 -6.72
N VAL A 147 -4.08 8.14 -7.13
CA VAL A 147 -5.16 7.76 -6.24
C VAL A 147 -5.63 6.34 -6.53
N MET A 148 -5.85 5.59 -5.46
CA MET A 148 -6.47 4.27 -5.49
C MET A 148 -7.64 4.24 -4.50
N ALA A 149 -8.81 3.81 -4.94
CA ALA A 149 -9.97 3.56 -4.12
C ALA A 149 -10.47 2.13 -4.37
N THR A 150 -10.51 1.32 -3.33
CA THR A 150 -10.83 -0.11 -3.41
C THR A 150 -11.69 -0.54 -2.22
N ASP A 151 -12.42 -1.64 -2.37
CA ASP A 151 -13.03 -2.36 -1.24
C ASP A 151 -12.09 -3.51 -0.76
N ASP A 152 -12.26 -3.99 0.48
CA ASP A 152 -11.41 -5.04 1.07
C ASP A 152 -11.59 -6.42 0.39
N ARG A 153 -12.75 -6.65 -0.21
CA ARG A 153 -13.15 -7.98 -0.70
C ARG A 153 -12.88 -8.18 -2.19
N ASP A 154 -12.60 -7.12 -2.92
CA ASP A 154 -12.35 -7.09 -4.35
C ASP A 154 -10.93 -6.60 -4.68
N ASP A 155 -9.93 -7.06 -3.92
CA ASP A 155 -8.49 -6.78 -4.12
C ASP A 155 -7.99 -7.06 -5.56
N TYR A 156 -8.77 -7.78 -6.37
CA TYR A 156 -8.46 -8.12 -7.76
C TYR A 156 -9.52 -7.70 -8.78
N GLY A 157 -10.66 -7.15 -8.37
CA GLY A 157 -11.71 -6.77 -9.30
C GLY A 157 -11.66 -5.30 -9.67
N ARG A 158 -11.86 -5.06 -10.95
CA ARG A 158 -12.11 -3.73 -11.49
C ARG A 158 -13.61 -3.46 -11.39
N ALA A 159 -14.14 -3.40 -10.17
CA ALA A 159 -15.50 -2.94 -9.98
C ALA A 159 -15.65 -1.50 -10.49
N ASP A 160 -16.81 -1.15 -11.04
CA ASP A 160 -17.05 0.16 -11.65
C ASP A 160 -16.91 1.34 -10.66
N TRP A 161 -16.97 1.05 -9.34
CA TRP A 161 -16.81 2.04 -8.28
C TRP A 161 -15.37 2.15 -7.75
N ASN A 162 -14.46 1.27 -8.17
CA ASN A 162 -13.04 1.41 -7.82
C ASN A 162 -12.42 2.56 -8.63
N ILE A 163 -11.54 3.31 -7.98
CA ILE A 163 -10.82 4.40 -8.63
C ILE A 163 -9.37 3.98 -8.70
N TRP A 164 -8.83 3.81 -9.89
CA TRP A 164 -7.38 3.85 -10.11
C TRP A 164 -7.11 4.99 -11.06
N GLY A 165 -6.19 5.89 -10.71
CA GLY A 165 -5.86 7.03 -11.57
C GLY A 165 -5.06 8.09 -10.86
N THR A 166 -5.29 9.36 -11.22
CA THR A 166 -4.53 10.51 -10.72
C THR A 166 -5.40 11.48 -9.94
N PHE A 167 -4.78 12.37 -9.16
CA PHE A 167 -5.53 13.43 -8.49
C PHE A 167 -4.82 14.79 -8.51
N GLU A 168 -5.62 15.85 -8.51
CA GLU A 168 -5.19 17.22 -8.31
C GLU A 168 -5.79 17.70 -6.97
N VAL A 169 -5.01 18.46 -6.20
CA VAL A 169 -5.42 18.91 -4.86
C VAL A 169 -5.09 20.37 -4.67
N ASP A 170 -6.05 21.10 -4.10
CA ASP A 170 -5.91 22.45 -3.59
C ASP A 170 -6.12 22.39 -2.08
N TYR A 171 -5.00 22.34 -1.35
CA TYR A 171 -5.00 22.25 0.11
C TYR A 171 -5.52 23.51 0.80
N GLU A 172 -5.39 24.68 0.16
CA GLU A 172 -5.88 25.95 0.74
C GLU A 172 -7.41 26.01 0.66
N ALA A 173 -7.98 25.56 -0.46
CA ALA A 173 -9.43 25.51 -0.65
C ALA A 173 -10.09 24.24 -0.10
N GLY A 174 -9.30 23.25 0.34
CA GLY A 174 -9.79 21.93 0.76
C GLY A 174 -10.51 21.20 -0.37
N ARG A 175 -9.97 21.25 -1.60
CA ARG A 175 -10.58 20.68 -2.80
C ARG A 175 -9.71 19.62 -3.45
N ILE A 176 -10.35 18.56 -3.94
CA ILE A 176 -9.69 17.48 -4.66
C ILE A 176 -10.44 17.14 -5.94
N ARG A 177 -9.69 16.83 -7.00
CA ARG A 177 -10.20 16.30 -8.26
C ARG A 177 -9.50 14.97 -8.53
N MET A 178 -10.26 13.88 -8.60
CA MET A 178 -9.73 12.53 -8.89
C MET A 178 -10.15 12.14 -10.30
N VAL A 179 -9.19 11.77 -11.13
CA VAL A 179 -9.39 11.32 -12.52
C VAL A 179 -9.10 9.83 -12.56
N SER A 180 -10.14 9.02 -12.71
CA SER A 180 -9.99 7.57 -12.92
C SER A 180 -9.33 7.31 -14.28
N GLU A 181 -8.63 6.19 -14.43
CA GLU A 181 -8.18 5.66 -15.72
C GLU A 181 -9.37 5.41 -16.69
N GLY A 182 -10.58 5.25 -16.13
CA GLY A 182 -11.83 5.26 -16.88
C GLY A 182 -12.31 6.66 -17.29
N PRO A 183 -13.54 6.79 -17.82
CA PRO A 183 -14.06 8.10 -18.27
C PRO A 183 -14.52 9.02 -17.12
N THR A 184 -14.39 8.59 -15.87
CA THR A 184 -15.00 9.26 -14.72
C THR A 184 -14.03 10.19 -14.02
N THR A 185 -14.47 11.43 -13.80
CA THR A 185 -13.78 12.40 -12.94
C THR A 185 -14.67 12.73 -11.75
N TYR A 186 -14.10 12.64 -10.55
CA TYR A 186 -14.73 12.99 -9.29
C TYR A 186 -14.18 14.33 -8.80
N TYR A 187 -15.06 15.15 -8.25
CA TYR A 187 -14.75 16.42 -7.64
C TYR A 187 -15.22 16.38 -6.20
N GLY A 188 -14.37 16.83 -5.27
CA GLY A 188 -14.63 16.70 -3.85
C GLY A 188 -14.08 17.84 -3.00
N ILE A 189 -14.59 17.90 -1.77
CA ILE A 189 -14.05 18.70 -0.68
C ILE A 189 -13.52 17.77 0.42
N PHE A 190 -12.48 18.20 1.13
CA PHE A 190 -11.87 17.42 2.19
C PHE A 190 -11.38 18.29 3.35
N GLU A 191 -11.29 17.68 4.53
CA GLU A 191 -10.59 18.21 5.71
C GLU A 191 -9.77 17.09 6.36
N ILE A 192 -8.58 17.42 6.87
CA ILE A 192 -7.71 16.52 7.62
C ILE A 192 -7.60 17.04 9.04
N ASP A 193 -7.93 16.20 10.02
CA ASP A 193 -7.74 16.46 11.45
C ASP A 193 -6.63 15.56 12.00
N GLU A 194 -5.49 16.16 12.33
CA GLU A 194 -4.30 15.50 12.85
C GLU A 194 -4.12 15.73 14.36
N SER A 195 -5.15 16.26 15.04
CA SER A 195 -5.08 16.55 16.49
C SER A 195 -5.24 15.31 17.37
N GLY A 196 -5.70 14.20 16.79
CA GLY A 196 -5.94 12.93 17.44
C GLY A 196 -4.71 12.02 17.53
N TRP A 197 -4.93 10.78 17.97
CA TRP A 197 -3.90 9.74 17.96
C TRP A 197 -3.58 9.26 16.54
N ARG A 198 -4.60 9.33 15.67
CA ARG A 198 -4.52 9.09 14.24
C ARG A 198 -5.21 10.21 13.49
N ALA A 199 -4.63 10.57 12.36
CA ALA A 199 -5.20 11.53 11.43
C ALA A 199 -6.55 11.02 10.90
N VAL A 200 -7.51 11.93 10.80
CA VAL A 200 -8.85 11.67 10.29
C VAL A 200 -9.04 12.49 9.02
N LEU A 201 -9.38 11.80 7.93
CA LEU A 201 -9.79 12.41 6.66
C LEU A 201 -11.30 12.39 6.56
N ARG A 202 -11.92 13.56 6.55
CA ARG A 202 -13.32 13.68 6.11
C ARG A 202 -13.34 14.15 4.67
N ILE A 203 -14.09 13.45 3.82
CA ILE A 203 -14.12 13.72 2.38
C ILE A 203 -15.52 13.50 1.82
N GLN A 204 -15.92 14.37 0.89
CA GLN A 204 -17.15 14.22 0.12
C GLN A 204 -16.83 14.48 -1.35
N TYR A 205 -17.20 13.56 -2.23
CA TYR A 205 -16.91 13.68 -3.66
C TYR A 205 -18.05 13.12 -4.51
N ARG A 206 -18.22 13.68 -5.71
CA ARG A 206 -19.24 13.30 -6.67
C ARG A 206 -18.75 13.52 -8.10
N VAL A 207 -19.47 12.96 -9.06
CA VAL A 207 -19.19 13.18 -10.49
C VAL A 207 -19.67 14.59 -10.90
N TYR A 208 -19.00 15.17 -11.89
CA TYR A 208 -19.32 16.42 -12.59
C TYR A 208 -19.01 17.76 -11.90
N ASP A 209 -19.21 17.92 -10.59
CA ASP A 209 -19.00 19.22 -9.91
C ASP A 209 -18.59 19.10 -8.44
N TYR A 210 -17.83 20.09 -7.94
CA TYR A 210 -17.42 20.17 -6.54
C TYR A 210 -18.65 20.29 -5.62
N PRO A 211 -18.69 19.57 -4.49
CA PRO A 211 -19.57 19.92 -3.39
C PRO A 211 -19.27 21.34 -2.88
N HIS A 212 -20.29 22.07 -2.47
CA HIS A 212 -20.14 23.44 -1.93
C HIS A 212 -20.25 23.49 -0.41
N GLU A 213 -20.85 22.45 0.19
CA GLU A 213 -21.05 22.31 1.62
C GLU A 213 -21.03 20.83 1.98
N TRP A 214 -20.76 20.54 3.25
CA TRP A 214 -20.86 19.20 3.80
C TRP A 214 -22.31 18.74 3.89
N THR A 215 -22.58 17.52 3.45
CA THR A 215 -23.87 16.85 3.61
C THR A 215 -23.71 15.59 4.45
N ASP A 216 -24.83 14.89 4.67
CA ASP A 216 -24.83 13.57 5.32
C ASP A 216 -24.17 12.48 4.44
N GLU A 217 -23.76 12.80 3.21
CA GLU A 217 -22.99 11.93 2.31
C GLU A 217 -21.47 12.02 2.55
N ALA A 218 -21.02 12.90 3.44
CA ALA A 218 -19.61 13.02 3.79
C ALA A 218 -19.11 11.73 4.45
N LEU A 219 -18.01 11.20 3.94
CA LEU A 219 -17.35 10.01 4.44
C LEU A 219 -16.24 10.40 5.41
N VAL A 220 -16.00 9.54 6.39
CA VAL A 220 -14.91 9.69 7.34
C VAL A 220 -14.00 8.48 7.23
N TYR A 221 -12.73 8.75 7.02
CA TYR A 221 -11.65 7.80 6.97
C TYR A 221 -10.63 8.12 8.08
N VAL A 222 -9.91 7.11 8.53
CA VAL A 222 -8.78 7.24 9.46
C VAL A 222 -7.52 6.77 8.75
N GLU A 223 -6.40 7.47 8.92
CA GLU A 223 -5.11 7.04 8.33
C GLU A 223 -4.82 5.59 8.70
N ARG A 224 -4.12 4.82 7.88
CA ARG A 224 -3.69 3.45 8.16
C ARG A 224 -2.64 3.39 9.28
N GLY A 225 -2.75 2.39 10.15
CA GLY A 225 -1.75 2.05 11.16
C GLY A 225 -0.66 1.13 10.61
N VAL A 226 0.34 0.83 11.44
CA VAL A 226 1.43 -0.08 11.07
C VAL A 226 0.99 -1.55 10.95
N ASP A 227 -0.25 -1.85 11.37
CA ASP A 227 -0.77 -3.19 11.35
C ASP A 227 -1.25 -3.66 9.95
N GLY A 228 -1.49 -4.97 9.84
CA GLY A 228 -2.12 -5.54 8.66
C GLY A 228 -3.53 -4.98 8.51
N ARG A 229 -3.94 -4.66 7.27
CA ARG A 229 -5.22 -3.97 6.94
C ARG A 229 -6.41 -4.44 7.78
N ARG A 230 -6.66 -5.75 7.83
CA ARG A 230 -7.82 -6.30 8.53
C ARG A 230 -7.67 -6.31 10.05
N GLY A 231 -6.46 -6.46 10.57
CA GLY A 231 -6.21 -6.30 12.00
C GLY A 231 -6.46 -4.86 12.45
N ASP A 232 -6.00 -3.90 11.65
CA ASP A 232 -6.22 -2.48 11.88
C ASP A 232 -7.72 -2.11 11.76
N ALA A 233 -8.44 -2.68 10.79
CA ALA A 233 -9.88 -2.49 10.65
C ALA A 233 -10.68 -3.01 11.86
N VAL A 234 -10.23 -4.08 12.50
CA VAL A 234 -10.82 -4.57 13.77
C VAL A 234 -10.53 -3.62 14.92
N GLU A 235 -9.32 -3.07 15.03
CA GLU A 235 -8.98 -2.07 16.04
C GLU A 235 -9.84 -0.80 15.90
N LEU A 236 -10.10 -0.38 14.66
CA LEU A 236 -10.99 0.73 14.33
C LEU A 236 -12.48 0.41 14.53
N GLY A 237 -12.83 -0.84 14.84
CA GLY A 237 -14.21 -1.29 15.05
C GLY A 237 -15.05 -1.37 13.77
N VAL A 238 -14.39 -1.46 12.61
CA VAL A 238 -15.06 -1.54 11.30
C VAL A 238 -15.35 -2.99 10.90
N LEU A 239 -14.48 -3.91 11.32
CA LEU A 239 -14.67 -5.35 11.19
C LEU A 239 -14.77 -6.01 12.57
N ASP A 240 -15.52 -7.11 12.63
CA ASP A 240 -15.62 -7.94 13.86
C ASP A 240 -14.40 -8.87 14.02
N GLU A 241 -13.79 -9.29 12.92
CA GLU A 241 -12.63 -10.20 12.88
C GLU A 241 -11.71 -9.94 11.66
N PRO A 242 -10.41 -10.29 11.74
CA PRO A 242 -9.44 -10.09 10.65
C PRO A 242 -9.62 -11.03 9.45
#